data_AF-A0A351NW82-F1
#
_entry.id   AF-A0A351NW82-F1
#
_cell.length_a   1.000
_cell.length_b   1.000
_cell.length_c   1.000
_cell.angle_alpha   90.00
_cell.angle_beta   90.00
_cell.angle_gamma   90.00
#
_symmetry.space_group_name_H-M   'P 1'
#
loop_
_entity.id
_entity.type
_entity.pdbx_description
1 polymer ?
#
loop_
_entity_poly.entity_id
_entity_poly.type
_entity_poly.pdbx_seq_one_letter_code
_entity_poly.pdbx_strand_id
1 'polypeptide(L)'
;EGDSGTFADRLLMESDPYQLIEGMVIAGLAVGANQGYIYLRSEYPVAHNIMNQAIDSATKAGFLGKNIGDSGSDFFLEVRLGAGAYICG
;
A
#
# COMPACT_ATOMS: atom_id res chain seq x y z
N GLU A 1 -1.17 3.75 12.05
CA GLU A 1 -0.46 4.60 13.04
C GLU A 1 -1.30 5.77 13.57
N GLY A 2 -2.11 5.56 14.62
CA GLY A 2 -2.89 6.62 15.28
C GLY A 2 -2.23 7.22 16.53
N ASP A 3 -1.23 6.54 17.09
CA ASP A 3 -0.55 6.90 18.33
C ASP A 3 0.17 8.25 18.24
N SER A 4 0.31 8.93 19.38
CA SER A 4 1.12 10.13 19.46
C SER A 4 2.61 9.79 19.48
N GLY A 5 3.42 10.60 18.79
CA GLY A 5 4.87 10.43 18.73
C GLY A 5 5.37 9.36 17.75
N THR A 6 4.47 8.64 17.08
CA THR A 6 4.82 7.66 16.04
C THR A 6 4.75 8.30 14.65
N PHE A 7 5.67 7.89 13.78
CA PHE A 7 5.78 8.38 12.40
C PHE A 7 6.52 7.40 11.49
N ALA A 8 6.76 6.17 11.94
CA ALA A 8 7.55 5.20 11.17
C ALA A 8 6.75 4.73 9.95
N ASP A 9 5.45 4.46 10.13
CA ASP A 9 4.57 4.08 9.03
C ASP A 9 4.46 5.22 8.01
N ARG A 10 4.33 6.46 8.50
CA ARG A 10 4.33 7.65 7.65
C ARG A 10 5.61 7.76 6.84
N LEU A 11 6.76 7.58 7.49
CA LEU A 11 8.06 7.69 6.85
C LEU A 11 8.24 6.63 5.76
N LEU A 12 7.83 5.39 6.01
CA LEU A 12 7.86 4.31 5.02
C LEU A 12 7.02 4.68 3.80
N MET A 13 5.76 5.07 3.99
CA MET A 13 4.85 5.41 2.89
C MET A 13 5.27 6.66 2.11
N GLU A 14 5.88 7.65 2.75
CA GLU A 14 6.29 8.90 2.09
C GLU A 14 7.69 8.81 1.44
N SER A 15 8.60 8.01 2.00
CA SER A 15 10.02 7.97 1.57
C SER A 15 10.33 6.80 0.64
N ASP A 16 9.74 5.63 0.89
CA ASP A 16 9.93 4.44 0.07
C ASP A 16 8.63 3.60 -0.03
N PRO A 17 7.61 4.12 -0.74
CA PRO A 17 6.32 3.44 -0.87
C PRO A 17 6.43 2.08 -1.57
N TYR A 18 7.45 1.87 -2.41
CA TYR A 18 7.64 0.63 -3.15
C TYR A 18 8.05 -0.52 -2.26
N GLN A 19 8.80 -0.26 -1.18
CA GLN A 19 9.10 -1.28 -0.17
C GLN A 19 7.81 -1.85 0.45
N LEU A 20 6.83 -1.00 0.77
CA LEU A 20 5.55 -1.46 1.29
C LEU A 20 4.76 -2.25 0.23
N ILE A 21 4.71 -1.75 -1.01
CA ILE A 21 4.01 -2.41 -2.12
C ILE A 21 4.59 -3.81 -2.37
N GLU A 22 5.91 -3.93 -2.48
CA GLU A 22 6.60 -5.20 -2.68
C GLU A 22 6.32 -6.17 -1.53
N GLY A 23 6.41 -5.69 -0.28
CA GLY A 23 6.08 -6.50 0.90
C GLY A 23 4.65 -7.04 0.86
N MET A 24 3.68 -6.24 0.43
CA MET A 24 2.29 -6.67 0.29
C MET A 24 2.10 -7.68 -0.85
N VAL A 25 2.79 -7.51 -1.98
CA VAL A 25 2.79 -8.50 -3.07
C VAL A 25 3.35 -9.83 -2.58
N ILE A 26 4.50 -9.83 -1.91
CA ILE A 26 5.13 -11.04 -1.34
C ILE A 26 4.16 -11.73 -0.38
N ALA A 27 3.56 -10.97 0.54
CA ALA A 27 2.58 -11.51 1.48
C ALA A 27 1.36 -12.10 0.76
N GLY A 28 0.84 -11.42 -0.27
CA GLY A 28 -0.28 -11.88 -1.08
C GLY A 28 0.02 -13.21 -1.77
N LEU A 29 1.17 -13.29 -2.45
CA LEU A 29 1.63 -14.53 -3.10
C LEU A 29 1.80 -15.67 -2.10
N ALA A 30 2.37 -15.40 -0.92
CA ALA A 30 2.61 -16.41 0.10
C ALA A 30 1.32 -17.04 0.65
N VAL A 31 0.21 -16.28 0.68
CA VAL A 31 -1.08 -16.74 1.23
C VAL A 31 -2.15 -17.00 0.18
N GLY A 32 -1.85 -16.78 -1.10
CA GLY A 32 -2.81 -16.91 -2.20
C GLY A 32 -3.85 -15.79 -2.29
N ALA A 33 -3.57 -14.61 -1.72
CA ALA A 33 -4.41 -13.44 -1.87
C ALA A 33 -4.06 -12.67 -3.16
N ASN A 34 -5.08 -12.16 -3.85
CA ASN A 34 -4.92 -11.38 -5.08
C ASN A 34 -5.37 -9.91 -4.93
N GLN A 35 -5.75 -9.48 -3.73
CA GLN A 35 -6.20 -8.12 -3.45
C GLN A 35 -5.63 -7.66 -2.10
N GLY A 36 -4.98 -6.51 -2.10
CA GLY A 36 -4.54 -5.78 -0.91
C GLY A 36 -5.31 -4.47 -0.73
N TYR A 37 -5.39 -4.02 0.52
CA TYR A 37 -5.90 -2.71 0.89
C TYR A 37 -4.94 -2.06 1.88
N ILE A 38 -4.53 -0.83 1.60
CA ILE A 38 -3.79 0.00 2.56
C ILE A 38 -4.80 0.92 3.23
N TYR A 39 -5.13 0.64 4.50
CA TYR A 39 -5.97 1.53 5.28
C TYR A 39 -5.13 2.67 5.84
N LEU A 40 -5.29 3.85 5.23
CA LEU A 40 -4.50 5.03 5.54
C LEU A 40 -5.35 6.02 6.35
N ARG A 41 -4.84 6.46 7.50
CA ARG A 41 -5.50 7.49 8.30
C ARG A 41 -5.64 8.81 7.53
N SER A 42 -6.74 9.53 7.76
CA SER A 42 -7.04 10.79 7.09
C SER A 42 -6.01 11.90 7.34
N GLU A 43 -5.26 11.84 8.44
CA GLU A 43 -4.28 12.85 8.80
C GLU A 43 -2.98 12.78 7.97
N TYR A 44 -2.81 11.78 7.10
CA TYR A 44 -1.62 11.60 6.26
C TYR A 44 -1.92 11.87 4.76
N PRO A 45 -2.26 13.11 4.36
CA PRO A 45 -2.62 13.42 2.97
C PRO A 45 -1.45 13.31 1.99
N VAL A 46 -0.21 13.53 2.46
CA VAL A 46 1.00 13.39 1.63
C VAL A 46 1.24 11.92 1.30
N ALA A 47 1.24 11.05 2.32
CA ALA A 47 1.30 9.60 2.13
C ALA A 47 0.18 9.10 1.19
N HIS A 48 -1.04 9.63 1.29
CA HIS A 48 -2.14 9.25 0.41
C HIS A 48 -1.82 9.52 -1.06
N ASN A 49 -1.30 10.71 -1.36
CA ASN A 49 -0.95 11.09 -2.72
C ASN A 49 0.24 10.26 -3.26
N ILE A 50 1.29 10.09 -2.45
CA ILE A 50 2.49 9.32 -2.83
C ILE A 50 2.14 7.86 -3.07
N MET A 51 1.37 7.23 -2.17
CA MET A 51 0.97 5.83 -2.31
C MET A 51 0.13 5.59 -3.56
N ASN A 52 -0.84 6.44 -3.86
CA ASN A 52 -1.64 6.30 -5.09
C ASN A 52 -0.79 6.46 -6.36
N GLN A 53 0.18 7.38 -6.36
CA GLN A 53 1.12 7.54 -7.49
C GLN A 53 2.06 6.33 -7.64
N ALA A 54 2.53 5.78 -6.53
CA ALA A 54 3.39 4.59 -6.51
C ALA A 54 2.62 3.34 -6.98
N ILE A 55 1.37 3.15 -6.55
CA ILE A 55 0.50 2.06 -7.02
C ILE A 55 0.26 2.17 -8.53
N ASP A 56 -0.07 3.35 -9.06
CA ASP A 56 -0.26 3.57 -10.49
C ASP A 56 1.04 3.27 -11.28
N SER A 57 2.19 3.73 -10.78
CA SER A 57 3.50 3.48 -11.39
C SER A 57 3.87 1.99 -11.38
N ALA A 58 3.68 1.30 -10.25
CA ALA A 58 3.95 -0.13 -10.12
C ALA A 58 3.01 -0.96 -11.02
N THR A 59 1.74 -0.55 -11.15
CA THR A 59 0.79 -1.19 -12.05
C THR A 59 1.22 -1.04 -13.52
N LYS A 60 1.61 0.17 -13.94
CA LYS A 60 2.10 0.44 -15.30
C LYS A 60 3.40 -0.31 -15.61
N ALA A 61 4.24 -0.52 -14.61
CA ALA A 61 5.48 -1.28 -14.73
C ALA A 61 5.28 -2.81 -14.66
N GLY A 62 4.05 -3.30 -14.43
CA GLY A 62 3.74 -4.73 -14.36
C GLY A 62 4.08 -5.41 -13.03
N PHE A 63 4.32 -4.64 -11.96
CA PHE A 63 4.55 -5.15 -10.60
C PHE A 63 3.26 -5.29 -9.78
N LEU A 64 2.15 -4.74 -10.27
CA LEU A 64 0.80 -4.89 -9.73
C LEU A 64 -0.19 -5.15 -10.88
N GLY A 65 -1.36 -5.64 -10.54
CA GLY A 65 -2.43 -5.97 -11.48
C GLY A 65 -2.40 -7.44 -11.88
N LYS A 66 -2.62 -7.70 -13.18
CA LYS A 66 -2.64 -9.06 -13.70
C LYS A 66 -1.27 -9.54 -14.08
N ASN A 67 -1.01 -10.84 -13.90
CA ASN A 67 0.20 -11.52 -14.32
C ASN A 67 1.47 -10.74 -13.92
N ILE A 68 1.59 -10.43 -12.62
CA ILE A 68 2.67 -9.59 -12.10
C ILE A 68 4.03 -10.22 -12.44
N GLY A 69 4.92 -9.44 -13.06
CA GLY A 69 6.24 -9.89 -13.49
C GLY A 69 6.26 -11.17 -14.33
N ASP A 70 5.22 -11.42 -15.13
CA ASP A 70 5.03 -12.64 -15.93
C ASP A 70 5.01 -13.95 -15.11
N SER A 71 4.65 -13.87 -13.83
CA SER A 71 4.63 -14.99 -12.89
C SER A 71 3.40 -15.91 -13.00
N GLY A 72 2.36 -15.49 -13.73
CA GLY A 72 1.04 -16.13 -13.74
C GLY A 72 0.16 -15.78 -12.53
N SER A 73 0.62 -14.93 -11.62
CA SER A 73 -0.13 -14.49 -10.44
C SER A 73 -0.72 -13.09 -10.61
N ASP A 74 -1.89 -12.85 -10.01
CA ASP A 74 -2.54 -11.54 -9.99
C ASP A 74 -2.46 -10.93 -8.59
N PHE A 75 -2.18 -9.63 -8.48
CA PHE A 75 -2.26 -8.89 -7.22
C PHE A 75 -2.64 -7.42 -7.44
N PHE A 76 -3.82 -7.03 -6.97
CA PHE A 76 -4.34 -5.66 -7.04
C PHE A 76 -4.18 -4.97 -5.68
N LEU A 77 -3.97 -3.65 -5.71
CA LEU A 77 -3.74 -2.87 -4.49
C LEU A 77 -4.43 -1.52 -4.59
N GLU A 78 -5.09 -1.09 -3.51
CA GLU A 78 -5.67 0.24 -3.42
C GLU A 78 -5.55 0.83 -2.01
N VAL A 79 -5.58 2.17 -1.93
CA VAL A 79 -5.57 2.90 -0.67
C VAL A 79 -7.00 3.21 -0.25
N ARG A 80 -7.34 2.93 1.02
CA ARG A 80 -8.60 3.32 1.65
C ARG A 80 -8.32 4.37 2.70
N LEU A 81 -8.90 5.55 2.53
CA LEU A 81 -8.75 6.63 3.50
C LEU A 81 -9.71 6.42 4.67
N GLY A 82 -9.18 6.50 5.89
CA GLY A 82 -9.95 6.54 7.13
C GLY A 82 -10.64 7.89 7.36
N ALA A 83 -11.30 8.02 8.51
CA ALA A 83 -12.11 9.19 8.84
C ALA A 83 -11.85 9.72 10.28
N GLY A 84 -10.58 9.79 10.68
CA GLY A 84 -10.15 10.44 11.93
C GLY A 84 -10.41 9.67 13.22
N ALA A 85 -10.63 8.36 13.14
CA ALA A 85 -10.91 7.51 14.29
C ALA A 85 -9.68 6.69 14.69
N TYR A 86 -9.09 6.99 15.86
CA TYR A 86 -7.95 6.25 16.41
C TYR A 86 -8.26 4.74 16.55
N ILE A 87 -9.48 4.39 16.98
CA ILE A 87 -9.92 3.00 17.19
C ILE A 87 -10.00 2.15 15.91
N CYS A 88 -9.84 2.77 14.72
CA CYS A 88 -9.82 2.06 13.43
C CYS A 88 -8.41 1.60 13.03
N GLY A 89 -7.37 1.96 13.79
CA GLY A 89 -6.01 1.42 13.63
C GLY A 89 -5.82 0.16 14.46
#